data_AF-A0A841U8E0-F1
#
_entry.id   AF-A0A841U8E0-F1
#
_cell.length_a   1.000
_cell.length_b   1.000
_cell.length_c   1.000
_cell.angle_alpha   90.00
_cell.angle_beta   90.00
_cell.angle_gamma   90.00
#
_symmetry.space_group_name_H-M   'P 1'
#
loop_
_entity.id
_entity.type
_entity.pdbx_description
1 polymer ?
#
loop_
_entity_poly.entity_id
_entity_poly.type
_entity_poly.pdbx_seq_one_letter_code
_entity_poly.pdbx_strand_id
1 'polypeptide(L)'
;MIKYGDDRITELRFVKFIPHVERRNEQWVDVTLRFETAEETPVPDDLIELSALVVCTPQGAPIQIEPQDEGIDCEYQFTFSEKEQIEVYIRSEEMQKAIASA
;
A
#
# COMPACT_ATOMS: atom_id res chain seq x y z
N MET A 1 9.42 -1.52 6.19
CA MET A 1 9.02 -0.46 7.11
C MET A 1 10.25 0.17 7.73
N ILE A 2 10.33 1.49 7.58
CA ILE A 2 11.36 2.36 8.14
C ILE A 2 10.59 3.32 9.06
N LYS A 3 10.88 3.31 10.36
CA LYS A 3 10.29 4.27 11.30
C LYS A 3 11.13 5.53 11.36
N TYR A 4 10.51 6.70 11.30
CA TYR A 4 11.25 7.94 11.45
C TYR A 4 11.99 8.00 12.81
N GLY A 5 13.30 8.21 12.77
CA GLY A 5 14.13 8.29 13.98
C GLY A 5 14.62 6.95 14.56
N ASP A 6 14.35 5.83 13.90
CA ASP A 6 14.93 4.51 14.22
C ASP A 6 15.85 4.02 13.08
N ASP A 7 16.98 3.41 13.43
CA ASP A 7 17.92 2.82 12.47
C ASP A 7 17.49 1.40 12.03
N ARG A 8 16.45 0.84 12.65
CA ARG A 8 15.93 -0.48 12.32
C ARG A 8 15.04 -0.44 11.08
N ILE A 9 15.41 -1.25 10.10
CA ILE A 9 14.62 -1.53 8.91
C ILE A 9 14.07 -2.95 9.02
N THR A 10 12.76 -3.09 8.98
CA THR A 10 12.08 -4.39 8.93
C THR A 10 11.36 -4.49 7.60
N GLU A 11 11.73 -5.41 6.72
CA GLU A 11 11.03 -5.60 5.45
C GLU A 11 9.87 -6.58 5.62
N LEU A 12 8.66 -6.13 5.31
CA LEU A 12 7.46 -6.93 5.29
C LEU A 12 7.35 -7.70 3.98
N ARG A 13 6.97 -8.96 4.10
CA ARG A 13 6.53 -9.79 2.99
C ARG A 13 5.01 -9.86 2.99
N PHE A 14 4.37 -9.27 1.98
CA PHE A 14 2.93 -9.34 1.81
C PHE A 14 2.55 -10.68 1.17
N VAL A 15 1.65 -11.42 1.81
CA VAL A 15 1.14 -12.70 1.29
C VAL A 15 -0.24 -12.54 0.63
N LYS A 16 -0.94 -11.45 0.97
CA LYS A 16 -2.25 -11.13 0.38
C LYS A 16 -2.50 -9.63 0.43
N PHE A 17 -3.17 -9.14 -0.61
CA PHE A 17 -3.69 -7.79 -0.71
C PHE A 17 -5.22 -7.82 -0.77
N ILE A 18 -5.85 -6.91 -0.04
CA ILE A 18 -7.31 -6.73 -0.01
C ILE A 18 -7.59 -5.28 -0.43
N PRO A 19 -7.90 -5.03 -1.71
CA PRO A 19 -8.05 -3.68 -2.24
C PRO A 19 -9.44 -3.11 -1.99
N HIS A 20 -9.49 -1.80 -1.79
CA HIS A 20 -10.67 -0.98 -1.95
C HIS A 20 -10.34 0.14 -2.93
N VAL A 21 -11.11 0.25 -4.01
CA VAL A 21 -10.85 1.19 -5.10
C VAL A 21 -11.94 2.25 -5.13
N GLU A 22 -11.54 3.52 -5.10
CA GLU A 22 -12.46 4.66 -5.14
C GLU A 22 -11.98 5.71 -6.15
N ARG A 23 -12.88 6.16 -7.02
CA ARG A 23 -12.59 7.27 -7.93
C ARG A 23 -12.64 8.59 -7.17
N ARG A 24 -11.47 9.14 -6.83
CA ARG A 24 -11.36 10.44 -6.15
C ARG A 24 -11.87 11.59 -7.04
N ASN A 25 -11.40 11.67 -8.29
CA ASN A 25 -11.82 12.67 -9.27
C ASN A 25 -11.37 12.27 -10.70
N GLU A 26 -11.51 13.18 -11.68
CA GLU A 26 -11.14 12.91 -13.08
C GLU A 26 -9.67 12.46 -13.25
N GLN A 27 -8.76 12.91 -12.37
CA GLN A 27 -7.33 12.67 -12.47
C GLN A 27 -6.84 11.52 -11.59
N TRP A 28 -7.54 11.19 -10.49
CA TRP A 28 -7.01 10.29 -9.47
C TRP A 28 -8.00 9.19 -9.08
N VAL A 29 -7.46 7.99 -8.91
CA VAL A 29 -8.12 6.83 -8.31
C VAL A 29 -7.34 6.44 -7.07
N ASP A 30 -8.03 6.34 -5.94
CA ASP A 30 -7.44 5.88 -4.70
C ASP A 30 -7.63 4.37 -4.59
N VAL A 31 -6.55 3.68 -4.22
CA VAL A 31 -6.58 2.26 -3.89
C VAL A 31 -6.07 2.11 -2.47
N THR A 32 -6.98 1.86 -1.53
CA THR A 32 -6.61 1.48 -0.16
C THR A 32 -6.34 -0.02 -0.12
N LEU A 33 -5.13 -0.41 0.29
CA LEU A 33 -4.72 -1.81 0.40
C LEU A 33 -4.61 -2.20 1.86
N ARG A 34 -5.35 -3.23 2.27
CA ARG A 34 -5.07 -3.97 3.50
C ARG A 34 -4.25 -5.22 3.19
N PHE A 35 -3.45 -5.66 4.16
CA PHE A 35 -2.46 -6.71 3.97
C PHE A 35 -2.67 -7.88 4.92
N GLU A 36 -2.32 -9.07 4.46
CA GLU A 36 -1.84 -10.14 5.34
C GLU A 36 -0.32 -10.25 5.10
N THR A 37 0.49 -10.28 6.16
CA THR A 37 1.95 -10.46 6.07
C THR A 37 2.37 -11.88 6.42
N ALA A 38 3.54 -12.30 5.94
CA ALA A 38 4.14 -13.57 6.33
C ALA A 38 4.47 -13.58 7.84
N GLU A 39 4.36 -14.75 8.47
CA GLU A 39 4.62 -14.90 9.92
C GLU A 39 6.05 -14.48 10.32
N GLU A 40 7.01 -14.63 9.41
CA GLU A 40 8.41 -14.26 9.65
C GLU A 40 8.65 -12.74 9.63
N THR A 41 7.71 -11.98 9.08
CA THR A 41 7.79 -10.52 8.94
C THR A 41 6.46 -9.90 9.41
N PRO A 42 6.16 -9.95 10.72
CA PRO A 42 4.94 -9.37 11.26
C PRO A 42 4.97 -7.85 11.13
N VAL A 43 3.78 -7.25 11.07
CA VAL A 43 3.61 -5.80 11.16
C VAL A 43 4.18 -5.30 12.50
N PRO A 44 4.86 -4.14 12.54
CA PRO A 44 5.29 -3.53 13.80
C PRO A 44 4.17 -3.45 14.85
N ASP A 45 4.49 -3.82 16.10
CA ASP A 45 3.51 -3.96 17.19
C ASP A 45 2.83 -2.63 17.61
N ASP A 46 3.41 -1.50 17.22
CA ASP A 46 2.90 -0.16 17.51
C ASP A 46 1.96 0.37 16.43
N LEU A 47 1.75 -0.36 15.33
CA LEU A 47 0.72 -0.09 14.33
C LEU A 47 -0.55 -0.88 14.69
N ILE A 48 -1.70 -0.20 14.71
CA ILE A 48 -2.99 -0.80 15.06
C ILE A 48 -3.64 -1.43 13.82
N GLU A 49 -3.68 -0.70 12.71
CA GLU A 49 -4.24 -1.16 11.43
C GLU A 49 -3.41 -0.62 10.25
N LEU A 50 -2.37 -1.38 9.88
CA LEU A 50 -1.55 -1.05 8.72
C LEU A 50 -2.35 -1.22 7.40
N SER A 51 -2.39 -0.16 6.62
CA SER A 51 -2.84 -0.16 5.23
C SER A 51 -1.90 0.68 4.35
N ALA A 52 -2.06 0.63 3.03
CA ALA A 52 -1.46 1.62 2.12
C ALA A 52 -2.54 2.39 1.38
N LEU A 53 -2.34 3.70 1.27
CA LEU A 53 -3.00 4.51 0.26
C LEU A 53 -2.10 4.54 -0.99
N VAL A 54 -2.58 3.94 -2.07
CA VAL A 54 -1.96 4.04 -3.39
C VAL A 54 -2.79 4.97 -4.25
N VAL A 55 -2.22 6.10 -4.64
CA VAL A 55 -2.88 7.02 -5.58
C VAL A 55 -2.42 6.64 -6.99
N CYS A 56 -3.40 6.35 -7.85
CA CYS A 56 -3.18 5.98 -9.24
C CYS A 56 -3.76 7.01 -10.19
N THR A 57 -3.20 7.10 -11.40
CA THR A 57 -3.90 7.71 -12.54
C THR A 57 -5.11 6.83 -12.94
N PRO A 58 -6.06 7.32 -13.76
CA PRO A 58 -7.16 6.50 -14.26
C PRO A 58 -6.71 5.37 -15.19
N GLN A 59 -5.45 5.42 -15.67
CA GLN A 59 -4.80 4.36 -16.44
C GLN A 59 -4.05 3.37 -15.53
N GLY A 60 -4.23 3.46 -14.20
CA GLY A 60 -3.65 2.51 -13.25
C GLY A 60 -2.16 2.67 -12.99
N ALA A 61 -1.55 3.82 -13.35
CA ALA A 61 -0.17 4.10 -13.01
C ALA A 61 -0.08 4.63 -11.56
N PRO A 62 0.64 3.96 -10.64
CA PRO A 62 0.87 4.47 -9.29
C PRO A 62 1.69 5.76 -9.34
N ILE A 63 1.25 6.80 -8.63
CA ILE A 63 2.00 8.05 -8.47
C ILE A 63 2.44 8.30 -7.02
N GLN A 64 1.79 7.64 -6.06
CA GLN A 64 2.09 7.76 -4.64
C GLN A 64 1.72 6.47 -3.93
N ILE A 65 2.52 6.08 -2.93
CA ILE A 65 2.31 4.91 -2.07
C ILE A 65 2.71 5.32 -0.66
N GLU A 66 1.72 5.53 0.21
CA GLU A 66 1.95 5.90 1.61
C GLU A 66 1.38 4.83 2.55
N PRO A 67 2.13 4.44 3.60
CA PRO A 67 1.58 3.64 4.67
C PRO A 67 0.64 4.48 5.54
N GLN A 68 -0.43 3.84 5.98
CA GLN A 68 -1.40 4.42 6.89
C GLN A 68 -1.58 3.51 8.10
N ASP A 69 -1.84 4.12 9.24
CA ASP A 69 -2.33 3.46 10.44
C ASP A 69 -3.74 3.96 10.72
N GLU A 70 -4.70 3.05 10.87
CA GLU A 70 -6.13 3.41 11.06
C GLU A 70 -6.69 4.32 9.96
N GLY A 71 -6.15 4.21 8.73
CA GLY A 71 -6.58 4.99 7.56
C GLY A 71 -6.09 6.44 7.54
N ILE A 72 -5.12 6.79 8.39
CA ILE A 72 -4.46 8.11 8.39
C ILE A 72 -2.94 7.95 8.24
N ASP A 73 -2.27 9.01 7.79
CA ASP A 73 -0.81 9.01 7.62
C ASP A 73 -0.10 8.70 8.96
N CYS A 74 1.01 7.96 8.88
CA CYS A 74 1.77 7.52 10.05
C CYS A 74 3.27 7.87 9.95
N GLU A 75 4.04 7.58 11.01
CA GLU A 75 5.48 7.87 11.07
C GLU A 75 6.36 6.88 10.29
N TYR A 76 5.74 5.85 9.73
CA TYR A 76 6.42 4.82 8.98
C TYR A 76 6.54 5.17 7.49
N GLN A 77 7.52 4.57 6.84
CA GLN A 77 7.64 4.53 5.40
C GLN A 77 7.82 3.09 4.93
N PHE A 78 7.21 2.75 3.79
CA PHE A 78 7.54 1.50 3.11
C PHE A 78 8.98 1.52 2.60
N THR A 79 9.66 0.38 2.70
CA THR A 79 10.94 0.13 2.04
C THR A 79 10.76 0.10 0.53
N PHE A 80 11.88 0.12 -0.20
CA PHE A 80 11.87 -0.07 -1.65
C PHE A 80 11.23 -1.41 -2.06
N SER A 81 11.57 -2.50 -1.38
CA SER A 81 11.07 -3.85 -1.66
C SER A 81 9.58 -4.01 -1.37
N GLU A 82 9.04 -3.34 -0.35
CA GLU A 82 7.61 -3.31 -0.06
C GLU A 82 6.83 -2.53 -1.12
N LYS A 83 7.36 -1.37 -1.54
CA LYS A 83 6.78 -0.59 -2.64
C LYS A 83 6.77 -1.39 -3.93
N GLU A 84 7.83 -2.12 -4.24
CA GLU A 84 7.88 -3.01 -5.41
C GLU A 84 6.79 -4.10 -5.37
N GLN A 85 6.56 -4.75 -4.23
CA GLN A 85 5.48 -5.73 -4.07
C GLN A 85 4.10 -5.10 -4.33
N ILE A 86 3.83 -3.94 -3.74
CA ILE A 86 2.57 -3.18 -3.93
C ILE A 86 2.41 -2.79 -5.40
N GLU A 87 3.45 -2.27 -6.00
CA GLU A 87 3.48 -1.86 -7.40
C GLU A 87 3.21 -3.01 -8.37
N VAL A 88 3.79 -4.18 -8.14
CA VAL A 88 3.51 -5.39 -8.91
C VAL A 88 2.04 -5.77 -8.78
N TYR A 89 1.47 -5.72 -7.58
CA TYR A 89 0.06 -6.02 -7.35
C TYR A 89 -0.86 -5.03 -8.08
N ILE A 90 -0.60 -3.73 -7.97
CA ILE A 90 -1.40 -2.69 -8.64
C ILE A 90 -1.34 -2.83 -10.17
N ARG A 91 -0.20 -3.24 -10.73
CA ARG A 91 -0.03 -3.47 -12.17
C ARG A 91 -0.61 -4.80 -12.67
N SER A 92 -1.16 -5.64 -11.79
CA SER A 92 -1.84 -6.87 -12.19
C SER A 92 -3.06 -6.58 -13.06
N GLU A 93 -3.41 -7.49 -13.97
CA GLU A 93 -4.56 -7.30 -14.86
C GLU A 93 -5.88 -7.09 -14.11
N GLU A 94 -6.05 -7.74 -12.96
CA GLU A 94 -7.23 -7.60 -12.12
C GLU A 94 -7.35 -6.18 -11.57
N MET A 95 -6.28 -5.66 -10.97
CA MET A 95 -6.27 -4.31 -10.44
C MET A 95 -6.40 -3.24 -11.52
N GLN A 96 -5.74 -3.43 -12.67
CA GLN A 96 -5.87 -2.49 -13.80
C GLN A 96 -7.32 -2.43 -14.32
N LYS A 97 -8.04 -3.56 -14.35
CA LYS A 97 -9.47 -3.58 -14.69
C LYS A 97 -10.30 -2.87 -13.62
N ALA A 98 -10.05 -3.14 -12.34
CA ALA A 98 -10.77 -2.50 -11.23
C ALA A 98 -10.60 -0.98 -11.24
N ILE A 99 -9.37 -0.49 -11.39
CA ILE A 99 -9.03 0.94 -11.46
C ILE A 99 -9.70 1.62 -12.66
N ALA A 100 -9.67 0.98 -13.84
CA ALA A 100 -10.29 1.54 -15.04
C ALA A 100 -11.84 1.61 -14.94
N SER A 101 -12.44 0.78 -14.08
CA SER A 101 -13.89 0.71 -13.87
C SER A 101 -14.42 1.54 -12.69
N ALA A 102 -13.53 2.21 -11.95
CA ALA A 102 -13.85 3.02 -10.78
C ALA A 102 -14.51 4.37 -11.13
#